data_AF-A0A6F8XEI4-F1
#
_entry.id   AF-A0A6F8XEI4-F1
#
_cell.length_a   1.000
_cell.length_b   1.000
_cell.length_c   1.000
_cell.angle_alpha   90.00
_cell.angle_beta   90.00
_cell.angle_gamma   90.00
#
_symmetry.space_group_name_H-M   'P 1'
#
loop_
_entity.id
_entity.type
_entity.pdbx_description
1 polymer ?
#
loop_
_entity_poly.entity_id
_entity_poly.type
_entity_poly.pdbx_seq_one_letter_code
_entity_poly.pdbx_strand_id
1 'polypeptide(L)'
;MLLFKALFIGYLFGIRSERQLMREIQVNVAYRWFLGLRLTDKVPDASTISQNRRRRFSDSTIHQEIFDTIVEQAIAQGLVGGEVLYTDSTHLKANANKHRFERQEVETTARDYLDALDVAVEEDRAQHGKKP
;
A
#
# COMPACT_ATOMS: atom_id res chain seq x y z
N MET A 1 12.05 -7.12 -4.95
CA MET A 1 11.46 -7.84 -3.80
C MET A 1 10.82 -6.91 -2.77
N LEU A 2 11.54 -5.91 -2.23
CA LEU A 2 10.99 -5.02 -1.19
C LEU A 2 9.73 -4.25 -1.63
N LEU A 3 9.68 -3.77 -2.88
CA LEU A 3 8.54 -3.03 -3.43
C LEU A 3 7.22 -3.81 -3.30
N PHE A 4 7.11 -4.97 -3.93
CA PHE A 4 5.87 -5.76 -3.92
C PHE A 4 5.49 -6.21 -2.50
N LYS A 5 6.45 -6.56 -1.64
CA LYS A 5 6.17 -6.87 -0.24
C LYS A 5 5.59 -5.67 0.53
N ALA A 6 6.13 -4.46 0.30
CA ALA A 6 5.62 -3.25 0.92
C ALA A 6 4.22 -2.91 0.40
N LEU A 7 4.00 -2.98 -0.92
CA LEU A 7 2.69 -2.80 -1.53
C LEU A 7 1.68 -3.83 -1.01
N PHE A 8 2.11 -5.06 -0.79
CA PHE A 8 1.27 -6.12 -0.25
C PHE A 8 0.85 -5.83 1.20
N ILE A 9 1.77 -5.35 2.06
CA ILE A 9 1.41 -4.83 3.40
C ILE A 9 0.36 -3.71 3.25
N GLY A 10 0.62 -2.74 2.37
CA GLY A 10 -0.29 -1.62 2.20
C GLY A 10 -1.68 -2.05 1.69
N TYR A 11 -1.75 -3.06 0.83
CA TYR A 11 -3.00 -3.66 0.37
C TYR A 11 -3.74 -4.36 1.51
N LEU A 12 -3.05 -5.22 2.28
CA LEU A 12 -3.65 -5.98 3.38
C LEU A 12 -4.18 -5.09 4.52
N PHE A 13 -3.51 -3.99 4.81
CA PHE A 13 -3.88 -3.11 5.92
C PHE A 13 -4.58 -1.83 5.46
N GLY A 14 -5.03 -1.76 4.21
CA GLY A 14 -5.79 -0.62 3.69
C GLY A 14 -5.00 0.70 3.60
N ILE A 15 -3.67 0.66 3.60
CA ILE A 15 -2.81 1.85 3.57
C ILE A 15 -2.72 2.41 2.15
N ARG A 16 -3.56 3.41 1.85
CA ARG A 16 -3.69 4.04 0.52
C ARG A 16 -2.70 5.19 0.26
N SER A 17 -1.59 5.26 0.99
CA SER A 17 -0.55 6.28 0.77
C SER A 17 0.84 5.70 1.00
N GLU A 18 1.74 5.82 0.01
CA GLU A 18 3.13 5.33 0.15
C GLU A 18 3.87 6.07 1.29
N ARG A 19 3.51 7.33 1.55
CA ARG A 19 4.06 8.12 2.68
C ARG A 19 3.60 7.57 4.02
N GLN A 20 2.34 7.18 4.13
CA GLN A 20 1.84 6.52 5.33
C GLN A 20 2.48 5.13 5.49
N LEU A 21 2.54 4.34 4.41
CA LEU A 21 3.13 3.02 4.39
C LEU A 21 4.59 3.04 4.89
N MET A 22 5.42 3.97 4.40
CA MET A 22 6.81 4.07 4.87
C MET A 22 6.90 4.49 6.35
N ARG A 23 6.01 5.37 6.82
CA ARG A 23 5.94 5.75 8.25
C ARG A 23 5.55 4.56 9.13
N GLU A 24 4.60 3.75 8.69
CA GLU A 24 4.20 2.55 9.43
C GLU A 24 5.32 1.50 9.45
N ILE A 25 6.00 1.27 8.32
CA ILE A 25 7.17 0.37 8.26
C ILE A 25 8.31 0.87 9.17
N GLN A 26 8.45 2.18 9.37
CA GLN A 26 9.47 2.74 10.24
C GLN A 26 9.27 2.34 11.71
N VAL A 27 8.02 2.26 12.17
CA VAL A 27 7.69 2.04 13.59
C VAL A 27 7.20 0.62 13.89
N ASN A 28 6.69 -0.10 12.89
CA ASN A 28 6.12 -1.43 13.09
C ASN A 28 7.16 -2.54 12.84
N VAL A 29 7.59 -3.20 13.92
CA VAL A 29 8.60 -4.29 13.87
C VAL A 29 8.13 -5.47 13.02
N ALA A 30 6.83 -5.80 13.02
CA ALA A 30 6.30 -6.90 12.21
C ALA A 30 6.42 -6.61 10.72
N TYR A 31 6.15 -5.36 10.30
CA TYR A 31 6.31 -4.94 8.91
C TYR A 31 7.77 -5.00 8.49
N ARG A 32 8.70 -4.55 9.35
CA ARG A 32 10.14 -4.66 9.09
C ARG A 32 10.59 -6.10 8.93
N TRP A 33 10.14 -6.99 9.83
CA TRP A 33 10.44 -8.42 9.77
C TRP A 33 9.95 -9.05 8.47
N PHE A 34 8.70 -8.77 8.05
CA PHE A 34 8.15 -9.27 6.79
C PHE A 34 8.96 -8.79 5.56
N LEU A 35 9.41 -7.53 5.62
CA LEU A 35 10.24 -6.90 4.60
C LEU A 35 11.71 -7.35 4.62
N GLY A 36 12.12 -8.13 5.63
CA GLY A 36 13.51 -8.56 5.81
C GLY A 36 14.45 -7.44 6.25
N LEU A 37 13.92 -6.38 6.88
CA LEU A 37 14.68 -5.26 7.40
C LEU A 37 15.04 -5.50 8.87
N ARG A 38 16.31 -5.31 9.22
CA ARG A 38 16.75 -5.24 10.63
C ARG A 38 16.22 -3.98 11.28
N LEU A 39 16.19 -3.92 12.61
CA LEU A 39 15.75 -2.73 13.35
C LEU A 39 16.55 -1.47 13.00
N THR A 40 17.84 -1.62 12.66
CA THR A 40 18.75 -0.52 12.32
C THR A 40 18.74 -0.13 10.84
N ASP A 41 18.11 -0.92 9.97
CA ASP A 41 18.15 -0.65 8.53
C ASP A 41 17.34 0.59 8.16
N LYS A 42 17.79 1.32 7.14
CA LYS A 42 17.05 2.49 6.66
C LYS A 42 15.82 2.04 5.86
N VAL A 43 14.65 2.60 6.20
CA VAL A 43 13.44 2.43 5.37
C VAL A 43 13.55 3.31 4.13
N PRO A 44 13.19 2.82 2.93
CA PRO A 44 13.14 3.66 1.74
C PRO A 44 12.25 4.89 1.94
N ASP A 45 12.57 5.97 1.25
CA ASP A 45 11.66 7.12 1.20
C ASP A 45 10.43 6.79 0.34
N ALA A 46 9.30 7.41 0.64
CA ALA A 46 8.06 7.23 -0.12
C ALA A 46 8.24 7.61 -1.61
N SER A 47 9.08 8.61 -1.90
CA SER A 47 9.44 9.01 -3.27
C SER A 47 10.21 7.91 -3.99
N THR A 48 11.04 7.14 -3.27
CA THR A 48 11.76 6.01 -3.85
C THR A 48 10.78 4.92 -4.27
N ILE A 49 9.80 4.59 -3.42
CA ILE A 49 8.77 3.59 -3.70
C ILE A 49 7.91 4.02 -4.88
N SER A 50 7.40 5.26 -4.86
CA SER A 50 6.49 5.76 -5.88
C SER A 50 7.18 5.91 -7.25
N GLN A 51 8.45 6.35 -7.27
CA GLN A 51 9.23 6.36 -8.51
C GLN A 51 9.56 4.95 -9.00
N ASN A 52 9.86 3.99 -8.11
CA ASN A 52 10.10 2.61 -8.52
C ASN A 52 8.83 2.01 -9.15
N ARG A 53 7.66 2.25 -8.55
CA ARG A 53 6.36 1.79 -9.06
C ARG A 53 6.07 2.36 -10.45
N ARG A 54 6.23 3.67 -10.65
CA ARG A 54 5.89 4.33 -11.93
C ARG A 54 6.93 4.15 -13.03
N ARG A 55 8.23 4.22 -12.70
CA ARG A 55 9.29 4.31 -13.72
C ARG A 55 9.92 2.98 -14.06
N ARG A 56 10.00 2.03 -13.12
CA ARG A 56 10.72 0.78 -13.36
C ARG A 56 9.99 -0.13 -14.36
N PHE A 57 8.69 0.05 -14.48
CA PHE A 57 7.82 -0.76 -15.33
C PHE A 57 6.95 0.14 -16.23
N SER A 58 7.42 1.35 -16.56
CA SER A 58 6.67 2.30 -17.39
C SER A 58 6.30 1.74 -18.76
N ASP A 59 7.12 0.82 -19.25
CA ASP A 59 7.00 0.27 -20.60
C ASP A 59 6.13 -0.99 -20.64
N SER A 60 5.57 -1.45 -19.51
CA SER A 60 4.66 -2.60 -19.49
C SER A 60 3.70 -2.70 -18.29
N THR A 61 2.62 -3.43 -18.46
CA THR A 61 1.64 -3.78 -17.41
C THR A 61 2.15 -4.83 -16.42
N ILE A 62 3.40 -5.30 -16.57
CA ILE A 62 3.93 -6.44 -15.81
C ILE A 62 3.90 -6.22 -14.30
N HIS A 63 4.03 -4.98 -13.84
CA HIS A 63 4.01 -4.66 -12.42
C HIS A 63 2.64 -4.90 -11.80
N GLN A 64 1.58 -4.57 -12.56
CA GLN A 64 0.22 -4.82 -12.15
C GLN A 64 -0.04 -6.34 -12.17
N GLU A 65 0.31 -7.03 -13.25
CA GLU A 65 0.12 -8.50 -13.36
C GLU A 65 0.85 -9.28 -12.26
N ILE A 66 2.09 -8.88 -11.92
CA ILE A 66 2.85 -9.48 -10.82
C ILE A 66 2.12 -9.24 -9.49
N PHE A 67 1.63 -8.02 -9.25
CA PHE A 67 0.97 -7.70 -7.99
C PHE A 67 -0.37 -8.41 -7.85
N ASP A 68 -1.17 -8.44 -8.93
CA ASP A 68 -2.43 -9.16 -9.01
C ASP A 68 -2.19 -10.66 -8.73
N THR A 69 -1.18 -11.26 -9.37
CA THR A 69 -0.80 -12.66 -9.14
C THR A 69 -0.42 -12.92 -7.68
N ILE A 70 0.30 -12.01 -7.03
CA ILE A 70 0.68 -12.14 -5.61
C ILE A 70 -0.58 -12.14 -4.73
N VAL A 71 -1.52 -11.23 -4.99
CA VAL A 71 -2.78 -11.13 -4.24
C VAL A 71 -3.64 -12.38 -4.47
N GLU A 72 -3.80 -12.82 -5.71
CA GLU A 72 -4.53 -14.04 -6.07
C GLU A 72 -3.96 -15.28 -5.38
N GLN A 73 -2.63 -15.44 -5.38
CA GLN A 73 -1.99 -16.55 -4.68
C GLN A 73 -2.26 -16.49 -3.18
N ALA A 74 -2.19 -15.30 -2.57
CA ALA A 74 -2.42 -15.16 -1.14
C ALA A 74 -3.89 -15.46 -0.76
N ILE A 75 -4.85 -15.09 -1.61
CA ILE A 75 -6.27 -15.45 -1.46
C ILE A 75 -6.45 -16.97 -1.63
N ALA A 76 -5.87 -17.56 -2.67
CA ALA A 76 -5.99 -18.99 -2.96
C ALA A 76 -5.41 -19.87 -1.84
N GLN A 77 -4.39 -19.38 -1.13
CA GLN A 77 -3.79 -20.04 0.04
C GLN A 77 -4.52 -19.73 1.36
N GLY A 78 -5.61 -18.96 1.34
CA GLY A 78 -6.35 -18.57 2.55
C GLY A 78 -5.58 -17.64 3.49
N LEU A 79 -4.50 -17.02 3.02
CA LEU A 79 -3.67 -16.09 3.80
C LEU A 79 -4.31 -14.69 3.85
N VAL A 80 -5.18 -14.40 2.89
CA VAL A 80 -6.01 -13.20 2.86
C VAL A 80 -7.45 -13.66 3.03
N GLY A 81 -7.98 -13.53 4.25
CA GLY A 81 -9.39 -13.75 4.49
C GLY A 81 -10.22 -12.65 3.82
N GLY A 82 -11.41 -12.99 3.33
CA GLY A 82 -12.37 -12.00 2.83
C GLY A 82 -12.58 -10.87 3.86
N GLU A 83 -12.53 -11.16 5.16
CA GLU A 83 -12.60 -10.17 6.24
C GLU A 83 -11.52 -9.06 6.20
N VAL A 84 -10.32 -9.34 5.71
CA VAL A 84 -9.23 -8.33 5.58
C VAL A 84 -9.52 -7.38 4.42
N LEU A 85 -10.16 -7.89 3.36
CA LEU A 85 -10.67 -7.07 2.24
C LEU A 85 -11.93 -6.28 2.63
N TYR A 86 -12.77 -6.86 3.49
CA TYR A 86 -14.01 -6.28 4.02
C TYR A 86 -13.80 -5.27 5.15
N THR A 87 -12.64 -5.30 5.81
CA THR A 87 -12.32 -4.39 6.91
C THR A 87 -11.59 -3.17 6.38
N ASP A 88 -12.31 -2.04 6.33
CA ASP A 88 -11.77 -0.67 6.26
C ASP A 88 -11.72 0.03 4.89
N SER A 89 -12.76 -0.13 4.07
CA SER A 89 -13.01 0.76 2.93
C SER A 89 -14.14 1.77 3.22
N THR A 90 -14.02 2.55 4.30
CA THR A 90 -14.70 3.85 4.41
C THR A 90 -13.71 4.89 4.91
N HIS A 91 -13.37 5.83 4.03
CA HIS A 91 -12.69 7.11 4.26
C HIS A 91 -12.40 7.49 5.73
N LEU A 92 -11.41 6.87 6.36
CA LEU A 92 -10.82 7.42 7.57
C LEU A 92 -9.61 8.26 7.15
N LYS A 93 -9.90 9.53 6.83
CA LYS A 93 -8.89 10.60 6.82
C LYS A 93 -7.94 10.37 7.98
N ALA A 94 -6.65 10.27 7.66
CA ALA A 94 -5.51 10.32 8.56
C ALA A 94 -5.83 10.90 9.94
N ASN A 95 -6.31 10.06 10.88
CA ASN A 95 -6.41 10.42 12.27
C ASN A 95 -6.53 9.19 13.15
N ALA A 96 -5.57 9.04 14.06
CA ALA A 96 -5.47 7.98 15.03
C ALA A 96 -6.59 8.08 16.08
N ASN A 97 -7.78 7.54 15.79
CA ASN A 97 -8.81 7.37 16.81
C ASN A 97 -9.54 6.02 16.69
N LYS A 98 -9.52 5.24 17.78
CA LYS A 98 -9.72 3.77 17.80
C LYS A 98 -11.17 3.28 17.94
N HIS A 99 -12.20 4.12 17.80
CA HIS A 99 -13.53 3.76 18.33
C HIS A 99 -14.76 4.09 17.49
N ARG A 100 -14.72 4.06 16.15
CA ARG A 100 -15.97 3.99 15.36
C ARG A 100 -15.73 3.54 13.92
N PHE A 101 -16.34 2.43 13.50
CA PHE A 101 -16.38 2.00 12.10
C PHE A 101 -17.85 1.85 11.67
N GLU A 102 -18.31 2.69 10.75
CA GLU A 102 -19.55 2.48 10.01
C GLU A 102 -19.20 1.70 8.74
N ARG A 103 -19.82 0.52 8.57
CA ARG A 103 -19.48 -0.42 7.50
C ARG A 103 -20.13 0.02 6.18
N GLN A 104 -19.31 0.27 5.17
CA GLN A 104 -19.74 0.29 3.77
C GLN A 104 -18.85 -0.69 3.00
N GLU A 105 -19.47 -1.57 2.23
CA GLU A 105 -18.85 -2.71 1.55
C GLU A 105 -18.31 -2.29 0.17
N VAL A 106 -17.02 -2.52 -0.09
CA VAL A 106 -16.43 -2.42 -1.43
C VAL A 106 -15.42 -3.56 -1.59
N GLU A 107 -15.64 -4.46 -2.55
CA GLU A 107 -14.61 -5.39 -3.02
C GLU A 107 -13.50 -4.57 -3.70
N THR A 108 -12.35 -4.40 -3.03
CA THR A 108 -11.22 -3.66 -3.62
C THR A 108 -10.37 -4.60 -4.48
N THR A 109 -10.26 -4.30 -5.78
CA THR A 109 -9.31 -5.01 -6.65
C THR A 109 -7.88 -4.51 -6.40
N ALA A 110 -6.88 -5.36 -6.67
CA ALA A 110 -5.47 -4.96 -6.58
C ALA A 110 -5.15 -3.73 -7.48
N ARG A 111 -5.89 -3.56 -8.58
CA ARG A 111 -5.86 -2.35 -9.42
C ARG A 111 -6.32 -1.10 -8.67
N ASP A 112 -7.49 -1.14 -8.03
CA ASP A 112 -8.03 0.01 -7.28
C ASP A 112 -7.08 0.48 -6.18
N TYR A 113 -6.34 -0.46 -5.59
CA TYR A 113 -5.29 -0.14 -4.64
C TYR A 113 -4.14 0.66 -5.26
N LEU A 114 -3.61 0.23 -6.41
CA LEU A 114 -2.53 0.94 -7.09
C LEU A 114 -2.99 2.33 -7.56
N ASP A 115 -4.20 2.44 -8.08
CA ASP A 115 -4.78 3.72 -8.53
C ASP A 115 -4.93 4.70 -7.35
N ALA A 116 -5.39 4.21 -6.19
CA ALA A 116 -5.47 5.03 -4.98
C ALA A 116 -4.10 5.57 -4.53
N LEU A 117 -3.02 4.79 -4.69
CA LEU A 117 -1.67 5.28 -4.41
C LEU A 117 -1.25 6.39 -5.40
N ASP A 118 -1.66 6.31 -6.66
CA ASP A 118 -1.40 7.36 -7.63
C ASP A 118 -2.12 8.66 -7.29
N VAL A 119 -3.40 8.57 -6.95
CA VAL A 119 -4.18 9.72 -6.46
C VAL A 119 -3.51 10.37 -5.25
N ALA A 120 -3.11 9.57 -4.25
CA ALA A 120 -2.46 10.08 -3.05
C ALA A 120 -1.15 10.84 -3.32
N VAL A 121 -0.40 10.46 -4.36
CA VAL A 121 0.81 11.19 -4.76
C VAL A 121 0.48 12.49 -5.46
N GLU A 122 -0.52 12.50 -6.34
CA GLU A 122 -0.94 13.73 -7.03
C GLU A 122 -1.51 14.75 -6.04
N GLU A 123 -2.27 14.31 -5.04
CA GLU A 123 -2.74 15.15 -3.94
C GLU A 123 -1.57 15.76 -3.14
N ASP A 124 -0.55 14.97 -2.80
CA ASP A 124 0.66 15.44 -2.10
C ASP A 124 1.43 16.47 -2.95
N ARG A 125 1.55 16.23 -4.26
CA ARG A 125 2.20 17.16 -5.20
C ARG A 125 1.46 18.48 -5.28
N ALA A 126 0.13 18.44 -5.36
CA ALA A 126 -0.74 19.62 -5.40
C ALA A 126 -0.62 20.44 -4.09
N GLN A 127 -0.65 19.78 -2.93
CA GLN A 127 -0.48 20.44 -1.63
C GLN A 127 0.90 21.11 -1.48
N HIS A 128 1.94 20.55 -2.11
CA HIS A 128 3.30 21.07 -2.06
C HIS A 128 3.69 21.96 -3.26
N GLY A 129 2.74 22.31 -4.14
CA GLY A 129 2.98 23.20 -5.29
C GLY A 129 4.00 22.68 -6.30
N LYS A 130 4.20 21.36 -6.37
CA LYS A 130 5.13 20.72 -7.31
C LYS A 130 4.43 20.43 -8.63
N LYS A 131 5.14 20.64 -9.75
CA LYS A 131 4.63 20.30 -11.09
C LYS A 131 4.45 18.77 -11.23
N PRO A 132 3.45 18.32 -12.03
CA PRO A 132 3.17 16.90 -12.26
C PRO A 132 4.36 16.13 -12.87
#